data_AF-A0A1J3EFJ4-F1
#
_entry.id   AF-A0A1J3EFJ4-F1
#
_cell.length_a   1.000
_cell.length_b   1.000
_cell.length_c   1.000
_cell.angle_alpha   90.00
_cell.angle_beta   90.00
_cell.angle_gamma   90.00
#
_symmetry.space_group_name_H-M   'P 1'
#
loop_
_entity.id
_entity.type
_entity.pdbx_description
1 polymer ?
#
loop_
_entity_poly.entity_id
_entity_poly.type
_entity_poly.pdbx_seq_one_letter_code
_entity_poly.pdbx_strand_id
1 'polypeptide(L)'
;IRTRFMYGNYDNLGKAPEFDLYLGVNLWDSVILDNATTVATKEIIYTLRSDHVHVCLVDKDKGTPFLSVLELRLLKTDTYETPYDSIMLYRRWDLGSLGDRPVRYKDAVYD
;
A
#
# COMPACT_ATOMS: atom_id res chain seq x y z
N ILE A 1 -2.19 -7.41 1.16
CA ILE A 1 -0.90 -6.71 1.40
C ILE A 1 -1.20 -5.22 1.45
N ARG A 2 -0.71 -4.52 2.46
CA ARG A 2 -0.87 -3.07 2.63
C ARG A 2 0.48 -2.44 2.94
N THR A 3 0.83 -1.39 2.23
CA THR A 3 2.04 -0.60 2.48
C THR A 3 1.67 0.84 2.80
N ARG A 4 2.40 1.46 3.73
CA ARG A 4 2.26 2.90 4.02
C ARG A 4 3.60 3.60 3.96
N PHE A 5 3.53 4.85 3.52
CA PHE A 5 4.67 5.72 3.31
C PHE A 5 4.37 7.08 3.91
N MET A 6 5.27 7.57 4.77
CA MET A 6 5.34 8.96 5.21
C MET A 6 6.82 9.31 5.34
N TYR A 7 7.30 10.24 4.52
CA TYR A 7 8.74 10.53 4.34
C TYR A 7 9.38 11.06 5.64
N GLY A 8 8.69 11.94 6.36
CA GLY A 8 9.16 12.46 7.64
C GLY A 8 10.49 13.22 7.59
N ASN A 9 11.01 13.51 6.38
CA ASN A 9 12.34 14.07 6.18
C ASN A 9 13.47 13.25 6.84
N TYR A 10 13.38 11.91 6.77
CA TYR A 10 14.29 11.01 7.50
C TYR A 10 15.78 11.18 7.16
N ASP A 11 16.09 11.71 5.97
CA ASP A 11 17.44 11.92 5.45
C ASP A 11 17.89 13.40 5.50
N ASN A 12 17.06 14.29 6.05
CA ASN A 12 17.29 15.74 6.13
C ASN A 12 17.45 16.47 4.78
N LEU A 13 17.06 15.87 3.65
CA LEU A 13 17.16 16.51 2.33
C LEU A 13 16.01 17.47 2.01
N GLY A 14 14.90 17.39 2.75
CA GLY A 14 13.72 18.23 2.56
C GLY A 14 12.98 17.96 1.24
N LYS A 15 13.30 16.87 0.55
CA LYS A 15 12.75 16.52 -0.75
C LYS A 15 12.19 15.10 -0.71
N ALA A 16 10.86 15.00 -0.75
CA ALA A 16 10.20 13.71 -0.75
C ALA A 16 10.57 12.89 -2.00
N PRO A 17 10.90 11.59 -1.86
CA PRO A 17 11.26 10.75 -2.98
C PRO A 17 10.03 10.28 -3.77
N GLU A 18 10.25 9.88 -5.01
CA GLU A 18 9.28 9.20 -5.86
C GLU A 18 9.91 7.89 -6.35
N PHE A 19 9.18 6.80 -6.23
CA PHE A 19 9.67 5.47 -6.58
C PHE A 19 8.52 4.54 -6.96
N ASP A 20 8.83 3.45 -7.65
CA ASP A 20 7.85 2.45 -8.04
C ASP A 20 7.82 1.29 -7.04
N LEU A 21 6.62 0.77 -6.83
CA LEU A 21 6.35 -0.39 -5.99
C LEU A 21 6.00 -1.56 -6.90
N TYR A 22 6.71 -2.68 -6.71
CA TYR A 22 6.52 -3.91 -7.46
C TYR A 22 6.12 -5.05 -6.53
N LEU A 23 5.27 -5.93 -7.05
CA LEU A 23 4.96 -7.21 -6.45
C LEU A 23 5.53 -8.33 -7.34
N GLY A 24 6.66 -8.89 -6.93
CA GLY A 24 7.49 -9.71 -7.80
C GLY A 24 7.98 -8.90 -9.00
N VAL A 25 7.67 -9.35 -10.21
CA VAL A 25 8.03 -8.67 -11.46
C VAL A 25 6.96 -7.68 -11.95
N ASN A 26 5.79 -7.66 -11.30
CA ASN A 26 4.66 -6.87 -11.74
C ASN A 26 4.66 -5.50 -11.07
N LEU A 27 4.50 -4.44 -11.87
CA LEU A 27 4.29 -3.10 -11.33
C LEU A 27 2.98 -3.11 -10.53
N TRP A 28 3.08 -2.74 -9.26
CA TRP A 28 1.92 -2.55 -8.40
C TRP A 28 1.46 -1.09 -8.50
N ASP A 29 2.30 -0.12 -8.16
CA ASP A 29 1.92 1.31 -8.23
C ASP A 29 3.15 2.22 -8.15
N SER A 30 3.01 3.51 -8.46
CA SER A 30 3.99 4.52 -8.13
C SER A 30 3.67 5.20 -6.80
N VAL A 31 4.70 5.42 -5.98
CA VAL A 31 4.62 6.17 -4.73
C VAL A 31 5.11 7.59 -5.02
N ILE A 32 4.17 8.53 -4.99
CA ILE A 32 4.42 9.97 -5.14
C ILE A 32 3.97 10.64 -3.84
N LEU A 33 4.85 11.42 -3.23
CA LEU A 33 4.60 12.12 -1.96
C LEU A 33 4.82 13.61 -2.17
N ASP A 34 3.81 14.43 -1.90
CA ASP A 34 3.91 15.87 -2.11
C ASP A 34 4.87 16.56 -1.12
N ASN A 35 4.96 16.05 0.11
CA ASN A 35 5.80 16.61 1.16
C ASN A 35 6.12 15.57 2.24
N ALA A 36 6.85 15.99 3.29
CA ALA A 36 7.29 15.14 4.38
C ALA A 36 6.17 14.51 5.21
N THR A 37 4.98 15.12 5.28
CA THR A 37 3.85 14.64 6.09
C THR A 37 2.77 13.94 5.28
N THR A 38 2.84 13.98 3.94
CA THR A 38 1.93 13.23 3.07
C THR A 38 1.99 11.74 3.39
N VAL A 39 0.82 11.14 3.61
CA VAL A 39 0.68 9.71 3.83
C VAL A 39 0.15 9.07 2.54
N ALA A 40 0.95 8.20 1.92
CA ALA A 40 0.47 7.33 0.85
C ALA A 40 0.21 5.94 1.40
N THR A 41 -0.96 5.38 1.09
CA THR A 41 -1.32 3.99 1.39
C THR A 41 -1.56 3.26 0.07
N LYS A 42 -0.94 2.10 -0.12
CA LYS A 42 -1.20 1.21 -1.25
C LYS A 42 -1.70 -0.12 -0.70
N GLU A 43 -2.80 -0.63 -1.25
CA GLU A 43 -3.38 -1.92 -0.87
C GLU A 43 -3.58 -2.80 -2.10
N ILE A 44 -3.19 -4.07 -1.97
CA ILE A 44 -3.39 -5.09 -3.01
C ILE A 44 -3.77 -6.43 -2.35
N ILE A 45 -4.73 -7.09 -2.95
CA ILE A 45 -5.05 -8.50 -2.72
C ILE A 45 -4.34 -9.28 -3.81
N TYR A 46 -3.63 -10.35 -3.43
CA TYR A 46 -2.83 -11.14 -4.33
C TYR A 46 -2.96 -12.62 -4.00
N THR A 47 -3.20 -13.43 -5.03
CA THR A 47 -3.22 -14.89 -4.92
C THR A 47 -1.79 -15.41 -4.86
N LEU A 48 -1.41 -16.02 -3.73
CA LEU A 48 -0.08 -16.58 -3.53
C LEU A 48 0.15 -17.78 -4.46
N ARG A 49 1.24 -17.75 -5.22
CA ARG A 49 1.72 -18.88 -6.05
C ARG A 49 2.89 -19.63 -5.44
N SER A 50 3.47 -19.08 -4.38
CA SER A 50 4.52 -19.67 -3.57
C SER A 50 4.35 -19.25 -2.11
N ASP A 51 5.20 -19.79 -1.25
CA ASP A 51 5.34 -19.44 0.16
C ASP A 51 6.03 -18.08 0.39
N HIS A 52 6.49 -17.42 -0.68
CA HIS A 52 7.19 -16.14 -0.62
C HIS A 52 6.45 -15.06 -1.40
N VAL A 53 6.52 -13.83 -0.89
CA VAL A 53 6.09 -12.62 -1.60
C VAL A 53 7.23 -11.63 -1.63
N HIS A 54 7.57 -11.17 -2.83
CA HIS A 54 8.58 -10.14 -3.02
C HIS A 54 7.89 -8.78 -3.20
N VAL A 55 8.13 -7.87 -2.26
CA VAL A 55 7.73 -6.46 -2.39
C VAL A 55 8.99 -5.67 -2.68
N CYS A 56 9.09 -5.11 -3.88
CA CYS A 56 10.29 -4.43 -4.36
C CYS A 56 10.02 -2.92 -4.49
N LEU A 57 10.98 -2.11 -4.04
CA LEU A 57 10.97 -0.66 -4.16
C LEU A 57 12.03 -0.27 -5.19
N VAL A 58 11.62 0.38 -6.27
CA VAL A 58 12.50 0.71 -7.40
C VAL A 58 12.67 2.22 -7.48
N ASP A 59 13.90 2.69 -7.29
CA ASP A 59 14.23 4.12 -7.42
C ASP A 59 14.05 4.56 -8.88
N LYS A 60 13.56 5.79 -9.04
CA LYS A 60 13.37 6.48 -10.32
C LYS A 60 14.37 7.64 -10.48
N ASP A 61 15.49 7.54 -9.79
CA ASP A 61 16.48 8.61 -9.60
C ASP A 61 15.88 9.87 -8.97
N LYS A 62 14.86 9.68 -8.11
CA LYS A 62 14.13 10.78 -7.46
C LYS A 62 14.28 10.78 -5.94
N GLY A 63 15.16 9.94 -5.41
CA GLY A 63 15.52 9.85 -4.00
C GLY A 63 15.35 8.45 -3.46
N THR A 64 15.97 8.15 -2.33
CA THR A 64 16.04 6.79 -1.79
C THR A 64 14.64 6.25 -1.43
N PRO A 65 14.21 5.14 -2.07
CA PRO A 65 12.95 4.50 -1.74
C PRO A 65 12.92 4.03 -0.29
N PHE A 66 11.75 4.11 0.34
CA PHE A 66 11.57 3.74 1.74
C PHE A 66 10.22 3.07 1.95
N LEU A 67 10.04 2.41 3.09
CA LEU A 67 8.79 1.76 3.48
C LEU A 67 8.57 1.95 4.97
N SER A 68 7.52 2.68 5.35
CA SER A 68 7.23 2.95 6.76
C SER A 68 6.49 1.78 7.42
N VAL A 69 5.58 1.14 6.68
CA VAL A 69 4.77 0.01 7.18
C VAL A 69 4.57 -1.00 6.07
N LEU A 70 4.74 -2.27 6.40
CA LEU A 70 4.31 -3.43 5.61
C LEU A 70 3.37 -4.29 6.45
N GLU A 71 2.13 -4.44 5.99
CA GLU A 71 1.12 -5.29 6.62
C GLU A 71 0.76 -6.45 5.67
N LEU A 72 0.88 -7.67 6.17
CA LEU A 72 0.46 -8.89 5.50
C LEU A 72 -0.74 -9.48 6.26
N ARG A 73 -1.82 -9.75 5.54
CA ARG A 73 -3.03 -10.37 6.08
C ARG A 73 -3.50 -11.45 5.11
N LEU A 74 -3.76 -12.63 5.65
CA LEU A 74 -4.40 -13.72 4.92
C LEU A 74 -5.89 -13.42 4.83
N LEU A 75 -6.44 -13.51 3.62
CA LEU A 75 -7.86 -13.39 3.34
C LEU A 75 -8.40 -14.76 2.94
N LYS A 76 -9.67 -15.02 3.24
CA LYS A 76 -10.33 -16.20 2.67
C LYS A 76 -10.45 -16.05 1.15
N THR A 77 -10.35 -17.15 0.44
CA THR A 77 -10.36 -17.19 -1.04
C THR A 77 -11.68 -16.70 -1.64
N ASP A 78 -12.77 -16.72 -0.87
CA ASP A 78 -14.11 -16.28 -1.25
C ASP A 78 -14.42 -14.83 -0.85
N THR A 79 -13.44 -14.07 -0.33
CA THR A 79 -13.66 -12.68 0.08
C THR A 79 -14.01 -11.76 -1.10
N TYR A 80 -13.41 -12.03 -2.26
CA TYR A 80 -13.67 -11.31 -3.51
C TYR A 80 -13.67 -12.28 -4.68
N GLU A 81 -14.78 -12.36 -5.41
CA GLU A 81 -14.83 -13.12 -6.66
C GLU A 81 -14.21 -12.31 -7.80
N THR A 82 -13.11 -12.82 -8.36
CA THR A 82 -12.41 -12.19 -9.48
C THR A 82 -11.73 -13.26 -10.34
N PRO A 83 -11.66 -13.09 -11.67
CA PRO A 83 -10.84 -13.96 -12.53
C PRO A 83 -9.35 -13.56 -12.51
N TYR A 84 -8.99 -12.45 -11.87
CA TYR A 84 -7.62 -11.92 -11.85
C TYR A 84 -6.83 -12.39 -10.62
N ASP A 85 -5.53 -12.61 -10.78
CA ASP A 85 -4.64 -13.00 -9.68
C ASP A 85 -4.46 -11.91 -8.61
N SER A 86 -4.71 -10.65 -8.98
CA SER A 86 -4.51 -9.50 -8.12
C SER A 86 -5.62 -8.46 -8.24
N ILE A 87 -5.99 -7.85 -7.12
CA ILE A 87 -6.94 -6.75 -7.05
C ILE A 87 -6.29 -5.59 -6.29
N MET A 88 -6.11 -4.46 -6.95
CA MET A 88 -5.63 -3.24 -6.32
C MET A 88 -6.79 -2.44 -5.75
N LEU A 89 -6.61 -1.86 -4.56
CA LEU A 89 -7.61 -0.96 -4.01
C LEU A 89 -7.55 0.39 -4.72
N TYR A 90 -8.64 0.75 -5.39
CA TYR A 90 -8.81 2.11 -5.91
C TYR A 90 -9.30 3.08 -4.84
N ARG A 91 -10.47 2.78 -4.24
CA ARG A 91 -11.08 3.56 -3.16
C ARG A 91 -11.86 2.63 -2.23
N ARG A 92 -11.97 3.04 -0.96
CA ARG A 92 -12.87 2.46 0.03
C ARG A 92 -13.67 3.63 0.63
N TRP A 93 -14.99 3.58 0.52
CA TRP A 93 -15.88 4.64 0.99
C TRP A 93 -16.85 4.08 2.03
N ASP A 94 -17.07 4.87 3.07
CA ASP A 94 -18.18 4.70 3.99
C ASP A 94 -19.21 5.78 3.66
N LEU A 95 -20.31 5.37 3.02
CA LEU A 95 -21.37 6.28 2.57
C LEU A 95 -22.32 6.69 3.70
N GLY A 96 -22.24 6.04 4.87
CA GLY A 96 -23.09 6.31 6.03
C GLY A 96 -22.41 7.14 7.12
N SER A 97 -21.12 7.46 6.95
CA SER A 97 -20.36 8.20 7.96
C SER A 97 -20.80 9.66 8.05
N LEU A 98 -20.89 10.18 9.29
CA LEU A 98 -21.11 11.59 9.57
C LEU A 98 -19.82 12.43 9.58
N GLY A 99 -18.66 11.82 9.28
CA GLY A 99 -17.38 12.52 9.21
C GLY A 99 -16.34 11.83 8.32
N ASP A 100 -15.25 12.54 8.05
CA ASP A 100 -14.23 12.13 7.07
C ASP A 100 -13.16 11.18 7.63
N ARG A 101 -13.38 10.64 8.84
CA ARG A 101 -12.40 9.75 9.47
C ARG A 101 -12.67 8.30 9.06
N PRO A 102 -11.63 7.54 8.66
CA PRO A 102 -11.77 6.11 8.46
C PRO A 102 -12.25 5.47 9.77
N VAL A 103 -13.37 4.74 9.69
CA VAL A 103 -13.85 3.92 10.80
C VAL A 103 -13.04 2.63 10.82
N ARG A 104 -12.41 2.33 11.96
CA ARG A 104 -11.80 1.02 12.21
C ARG A 104 -12.58 0.31 13.29
N TYR A 105 -13.04 -0.90 12.99
CA TYR A 105 -13.77 -1.72 13.94
C TYR A 105 -12.81 -2.71 14.59
N LYS A 106 -12.74 -2.72 15.92
CA LYS A 106 -11.78 -3.54 16.66
C LYS A 106 -11.92 -5.04 16.35
N ASP A 107 -13.13 -5.48 16.04
CA ASP A 107 -13.42 -6.89 15.74
C ASP A 107 -13.45 -7.17 14.23
N ALA A 108 -13.04 -6.22 13.39
CA ALA A 108 -12.84 -6.49 11.97
C ALA A 108 -11.63 -7.41 11.81
N VAL A 109 -11.87 -8.69 11.54
CA VAL A 109 -10.82 -9.72 11.41
C VAL A 109 -9.71 -9.34 10.41
N TYR A 110 -10.03 -8.46 9.46
CA TYR A 110 -9.11 -8.00 8.43
C TYR A 110 -8.62 -6.55 8.61
N ASP A 111 -8.94 -5.86 9.71
CA ASP A 111 -8.43 -4.49 10.00
C ASP A 111 -7.86 -4.31 11.43
#